data_AF-A0A6M1ZFQ1-F1
#
_entry.id   AF-A0A6M1ZFQ1-F1
#
_cell.length_a   1.000
_cell.length_b   1.000
_cell.length_c   1.000
_cell.angle_alpha   90.00
_cell.angle_beta   90.00
_cell.angle_gamma   90.00
#
_symmetry.space_group_name_H-M   'P 1'
#
loop_
_entity.id
_entity.type
_entity.pdbx_description
1 polymer ?
#
loop_
_entity_poly.entity_id
_entity_poly.type
_entity_poly.pdbx_seq_one_letter_code
_entity_poly.pdbx_strand_id
1 'polypeptide(L)'
;MSRENKYRTAVELDTEAMSVNVAIIDKATKETVSSEVFAAQEIHESCKQKVALYGYSKLLQDRASDVEIGPGKLEAMRGVAAQLAAGQWAKERKIGAIVTSPEVEALAALKEISVPAAQAALKAYPKEIRAQILASEAVVAKAVEIREAREGMEVTSLDDFVPAGAPAESGDGVAVGEAAPAA
;
A
#
# COMPACT_ATOMS: atom_id res chain seq x y z
N MET A 1 -27.59 -11.18 -10.19
CA MET A 1 -28.19 -9.84 -10.34
C MET A 1 -27.06 -8.83 -10.31
N SER A 2 -26.70 -8.24 -11.45
CA SER A 2 -25.68 -7.18 -11.46
C SER A 2 -26.28 -5.95 -10.78
N ARG A 3 -25.77 -5.59 -9.60
CA ARG A 3 -26.04 -4.27 -9.02
C ARG A 3 -25.46 -3.25 -10.00
N GLU A 4 -26.31 -2.57 -10.76
CA GLU A 4 -25.84 -1.45 -11.57
C GLU A 4 -25.18 -0.44 -10.64
N ASN A 5 -23.90 -0.16 -10.87
CA ASN A 5 -23.18 0.82 -10.07
C ASN A 5 -23.83 2.19 -10.25
N LYS A 6 -24.23 2.80 -9.13
CA LYS A 6 -24.94 4.09 -9.06
C LYS A 6 -24.14 5.23 -9.68
N TYR A 7 -22.81 5.13 -9.68
CA TYR A 7 -21.93 6.19 -10.12
C TYR A 7 -21.26 5.88 -11.45
N ARG A 8 -20.82 6.94 -12.14
CA ARG A 8 -19.89 6.86 -13.28
C ARG A 8 -18.72 7.80 -13.07
N THR A 9 -17.57 7.45 -13.62
CA THR A 9 -16.41 8.34 -13.67
C THR A 9 -16.42 9.11 -14.98
N ALA A 10 -16.24 10.42 -14.91
CA ALA A 10 -15.90 11.27 -16.04
C ALA A 10 -14.43 11.68 -15.88
N VAL A 11 -13.66 11.56 -16.96
CA VAL A 11 -12.24 11.91 -16.99
C VAL A 11 -12.05 12.90 -18.13
N GLU A 12 -11.48 14.04 -17.83
CA GLU A 12 -11.14 15.09 -18.78
C GLU A 12 -9.63 15.34 -18.71
N LEU A 13 -9.00 15.47 -19.88
CA LEU A 13 -7.57 15.70 -20.01
C LEU A 13 -7.38 17.16 -20.42
N ASP A 14 -6.84 17.95 -19.51
CA ASP A 14 -6.48 19.34 -19.79
C ASP A 14 -5.01 19.37 -20.23
N THR A 15 -4.79 19.48 -21.54
CA THR A 15 -3.45 19.52 -22.13
C THR A 15 -2.77 20.87 -21.95
N GLU A 16 -3.52 21.95 -21.67
CA GLU A 16 -2.95 23.28 -21.44
C GLU A 16 -2.41 23.39 -20.02
N ALA A 17 -3.20 22.95 -19.02
CA ALA A 17 -2.79 22.91 -17.63
C ALA A 17 -1.90 21.71 -17.28
N MET A 18 -1.80 20.73 -18.20
CA MET A 18 -1.14 19.44 -17.98
C MET A 18 -1.72 18.72 -16.76
N SER A 19 -3.04 18.60 -16.70
CA SER A 19 -3.77 17.96 -15.60
C SER A 19 -4.81 16.96 -16.08
N VAL A 20 -5.21 16.07 -15.16
CA VAL A 20 -6.30 15.12 -15.35
C VAL A 20 -7.40 15.48 -14.36
N ASN A 21 -8.55 15.91 -14.88
CA ASN A 21 -9.72 16.23 -14.08
C ASN A 21 -10.60 14.98 -14.01
N VAL A 22 -10.87 14.49 -12.80
CA VAL A 22 -11.72 13.31 -12.59
C VAL A 22 -12.93 13.70 -11.77
N ALA A 23 -14.13 13.41 -12.27
CA ALA A 23 -15.39 13.65 -11.59
C ALA A 23 -16.17 12.34 -11.42
N ILE A 24 -16.78 12.17 -10.25
CA ILE A 24 -17.75 11.11 -9.97
C ILE A 24 -19.14 11.71 -10.13
N ILE A 25 -19.91 11.16 -11.06
CA ILE A 25 -21.25 11.64 -11.40
C ILE A 25 -22.27 10.60 -10.96
N ASP A 26 -23.31 11.04 -10.25
CA ASP A 26 -24.48 10.22 -9.95
C ASP A 26 -25.27 10.01 -11.24
N LYS A 27 -25.50 8.75 -11.64
CA LYS A 27 -26.22 8.45 -12.88
C LYS A 27 -27.69 8.89 -12.83
N ALA A 28 -28.30 8.94 -11.64
CA ALA A 28 -29.70 9.29 -11.48
C ALA A 28 -29.93 10.81 -11.58
N THR A 29 -29.13 11.61 -10.86
CA THR A 29 -29.28 13.07 -10.83
C THR A 29 -28.47 13.78 -11.91
N LYS A 30 -27.47 13.10 -12.50
CA LYS A 30 -26.45 13.65 -13.40
C LYS A 30 -25.59 14.73 -12.76
N GLU A 31 -25.63 14.86 -11.43
CA GLU A 31 -24.84 15.83 -10.70
C GLU A 31 -23.46 15.26 -10.34
N THR A 32 -22.48 16.16 -10.27
CA THR A 32 -21.14 15.85 -9.78
C THR A 32 -21.19 15.69 -8.26
N VAL A 33 -20.93 14.46 -7.80
CA VAL A 33 -20.87 14.13 -6.37
C VAL A 33 -19.51 14.53 -5.79
N SER A 34 -18.45 14.32 -6.55
CA SER A 34 -17.10 14.70 -6.18
C SER A 34 -16.23 14.88 -7.42
N SER A 35 -15.19 15.69 -7.31
CA SER A 35 -14.23 15.92 -8.38
C SER A 35 -12.85 16.23 -7.81
N GLU A 36 -11.81 15.87 -8.56
CA GLU A 36 -10.41 16.08 -8.19
C GLU A 36 -9.60 16.44 -9.44
N VAL A 37 -8.57 17.28 -9.25
CA VAL A 37 -7.63 17.68 -10.31
C VAL A 37 -6.26 17.11 -9.97
N PHE A 38 -5.72 16.30 -10.88
CA PHE A 38 -4.39 15.71 -10.73
C PHE A 38 -3.41 16.41 -11.67
N ALA A 39 -2.51 17.24 -11.14
CA ALA A 39 -1.54 17.97 -11.94
C ALA A 39 -0.31 17.11 -12.25
N ALA A 40 0.03 16.95 -13.53
CA ALA A 40 1.22 16.20 -13.94
C ALA A 40 2.54 16.86 -13.48
N GLN A 41 2.47 18.13 -13.11
CA GLN A 41 3.59 18.93 -12.59
C GLN A 41 4.09 18.42 -11.24
N GLU A 42 3.19 17.85 -10.43
CA GLU A 42 3.46 17.32 -9.09
C GLU A 42 4.16 15.96 -9.12
N ILE A 43 4.27 15.34 -10.29
CA ILE A 43 4.92 14.05 -10.46
C ILE A 43 6.44 14.22 -10.29
N HIS A 44 7.04 13.37 -9.48
CA HIS A 44 8.49 13.36 -9.26
C HIS A 44 9.25 13.10 -10.57
N GLU A 45 10.42 13.72 -10.72
CA GLU A 45 11.22 13.67 -11.95
C GLU A 45 11.53 12.24 -12.43
N SER A 46 11.88 11.34 -11.49
CA SER A 46 12.16 9.92 -11.77
C SER A 46 10.97 9.16 -12.39
N CYS A 47 9.75 9.66 -12.21
CA CYS A 47 8.51 9.05 -12.71
C CYS A 47 7.99 9.72 -13.98
N LYS A 48 8.38 10.98 -14.28
CA LYS A 48 7.80 11.79 -15.38
C LYS A 48 7.83 11.08 -16.74
N GLN A 49 8.98 10.54 -17.14
CA GLN A 49 9.11 9.87 -18.44
C GLN A 49 8.24 8.61 -18.53
N LYS A 50 8.20 7.83 -17.45
CA LYS A 50 7.39 6.60 -17.39
C LYS A 50 5.90 6.93 -17.41
N VAL A 51 5.47 7.97 -16.69
CA VAL A 51 4.09 8.47 -16.71
C VAL A 51 3.74 9.00 -18.11
N ALA A 52 4.62 9.75 -18.75
CA ALA A 52 4.39 10.30 -20.10
C ALA A 52 4.19 9.20 -21.15
N LEU A 53 5.01 8.14 -21.12
CA LEU A 53 4.89 7.01 -22.03
C LEU A 53 3.61 6.18 -21.79
N TYR A 54 3.20 6.02 -20.53
CA TYR A 54 2.03 5.22 -20.19
C TYR A 54 0.70 5.96 -20.32
N GLY A 55 0.71 7.27 -20.03
CA GLY A 55 -0.46 8.13 -19.90
C GLY A 55 -0.89 8.27 -18.44
N TYR A 56 -0.86 9.50 -17.90
CA TYR A 56 -1.17 9.76 -16.50
C TYR A 56 -2.59 9.37 -16.10
N SER A 57 -3.57 9.71 -16.93
CA SER A 57 -4.98 9.35 -16.70
C SER A 57 -5.23 7.85 -16.70
N LYS A 58 -4.51 7.11 -17.54
CA LYS A 58 -4.56 5.65 -17.59
C LYS A 58 -3.95 5.04 -16.32
N LEU A 59 -2.81 5.58 -15.89
CA LEU A 59 -2.13 5.12 -14.68
C LEU A 59 -2.99 5.26 -13.43
N LEU A 60 -3.67 6.40 -13.27
CA LEU A 60 -4.60 6.65 -12.17
C LEU A 60 -5.77 5.65 -12.18
N GLN A 61 -6.35 5.40 -13.36
CA GLN A 61 -7.47 4.47 -13.51
C GLN A 61 -7.08 3.01 -13.27
N ASP A 62 -5.97 2.57 -13.85
CA ASP A 62 -5.51 1.18 -13.77
C ASP A 62 -5.09 0.80 -12.35
N ARG A 63 -4.41 1.70 -11.63
CA ARG A 63 -3.99 1.46 -10.24
C ARG A 63 -5.09 1.63 -9.21
N ALA A 64 -6.16 2.34 -9.55
CA ALA A 64 -7.35 2.42 -8.73
C ALA A 64 -8.42 1.39 -9.14
N SER A 65 -8.15 0.52 -10.12
CA SER A 65 -9.15 -0.35 -10.76
C SER A 65 -9.93 -1.25 -9.80
N ASP A 66 -9.27 -1.75 -8.75
CA ASP A 66 -9.84 -2.61 -7.71
C ASP A 66 -10.93 -1.94 -6.84
N VAL A 67 -10.99 -0.60 -6.86
CA VAL A 67 -11.99 0.16 -6.10
C VAL A 67 -13.24 0.39 -6.94
N GLU A 68 -14.42 0.09 -6.39
CA GLU A 68 -15.69 0.35 -7.06
C GLU A 68 -15.86 1.85 -7.39
N ILE A 69 -16.56 2.14 -8.49
CA ILE A 69 -16.80 3.53 -8.91
C ILE A 69 -17.68 4.23 -7.87
N GLY A 70 -17.18 5.35 -7.33
CA GLY A 70 -17.79 6.13 -6.25
C GLY A 70 -16.77 7.07 -5.61
N PRO A 71 -17.11 7.77 -4.52
CA PRO A 71 -16.20 8.71 -3.86
C PRO A 71 -14.84 8.10 -3.44
N GLY A 72 -14.84 6.84 -2.98
CA GLY A 72 -13.60 6.12 -2.62
C GLY A 72 -12.65 5.89 -3.80
N LYS A 73 -13.13 5.95 -5.04
CA LYS A 73 -12.29 5.86 -6.24
C LYS A 73 -11.33 7.04 -6.35
N LEU A 74 -11.81 8.26 -6.03
CA LEU A 74 -10.96 9.45 -6.05
C LEU A 74 -9.91 9.41 -4.95
N GLU A 75 -10.25 8.87 -3.78
CA GLU A 75 -9.27 8.68 -2.70
C GLU A 75 -8.16 7.71 -3.11
N ALA A 76 -8.52 6.60 -3.77
CA ALA A 76 -7.53 5.68 -4.33
C ALA A 76 -6.63 6.35 -5.39
N MET A 77 -7.22 7.17 -6.27
CA MET A 77 -6.46 7.95 -7.26
C MET A 77 -5.53 8.99 -6.60
N ARG A 78 -5.97 9.66 -5.51
CA ARG A 78 -5.10 10.53 -4.70
C ARG A 78 -3.92 9.77 -4.12
N GLY A 79 -4.14 8.55 -3.62
CA GLY A 79 -3.06 7.68 -3.16
C GLY A 79 -2.03 7.36 -4.25
N VAL A 80 -2.49 7.12 -5.48
CA VAL A 80 -1.59 6.91 -6.64
C VAL A 80 -0.84 8.19 -7.00
N ALA A 81 -1.50 9.34 -7.02
CA ALA A 81 -0.85 10.63 -7.29
C ALA A 81 0.24 10.94 -6.24
N ALA A 82 -0.05 10.72 -4.95
CA ALA A 82 0.92 10.89 -3.87
C ALA A 82 2.13 9.96 -4.02
N GLN A 83 1.94 8.70 -4.42
CA GLN A 83 3.04 7.78 -4.71
C GLN A 83 3.95 8.30 -5.83
N LEU A 84 3.35 8.81 -6.91
CA LEU A 84 4.10 9.36 -8.04
C LEU A 84 4.81 10.67 -7.68
N ALA A 85 4.21 11.50 -6.83
CA ALA A 85 4.84 12.69 -6.28
C ALA A 85 6.03 12.35 -5.36
N ALA A 86 5.99 11.20 -4.69
CA ALA A 86 7.09 10.66 -3.89
C ALA A 86 8.16 9.90 -4.72
N GLY A 87 8.07 9.88 -6.06
CA GLY A 87 9.02 9.16 -6.90
C GLY A 87 8.84 7.65 -6.96
N GLN A 88 7.75 7.13 -6.39
CA GLN A 88 7.47 5.71 -6.31
C GLN A 88 6.74 5.23 -7.58
N TRP A 89 7.52 4.77 -8.57
CA TRP A 89 6.95 4.25 -9.81
C TRP A 89 6.14 2.99 -9.57
N ALA A 90 6.70 1.97 -8.94
CA ALA A 90 5.94 0.85 -8.42
C ALA A 90 5.58 1.18 -6.98
N LYS A 91 4.34 0.91 -6.56
CA LYS A 91 4.05 0.82 -5.13
C LYS A 91 5.02 -0.22 -4.61
N GLU A 92 6.02 0.21 -3.85
CA GLU A 92 6.97 -0.69 -3.26
C GLU A 92 6.14 -1.65 -2.42
N ARG A 93 6.04 -2.87 -2.93
CA ARG A 93 5.48 -3.96 -2.15
C ARG A 93 6.48 -4.04 -1.01
N LYS A 94 6.11 -3.59 0.20
CA LYS A 94 6.69 -4.08 1.46
C LYS A 94 6.43 -5.59 1.49
N ILE A 95 7.14 -6.32 0.65
CA ILE A 95 7.31 -7.76 0.64
C ILE A 95 8.80 -7.95 0.86
N GLY A 96 9.28 -7.46 2.00
CA GLY A 96 10.28 -8.20 2.76
C GLY A 96 9.48 -9.25 3.52
N ALA A 97 9.79 -10.53 3.35
CA ALA A 97 8.91 -11.62 3.74
C ALA A 97 8.53 -11.56 5.24
N ILE A 98 7.28 -11.19 5.52
CA ILE A 98 6.62 -11.61 6.74
C ILE A 98 6.32 -13.10 6.54
N VAL A 99 7.26 -13.95 6.94
CA VAL A 99 7.16 -15.42 6.73
C VAL A 99 6.02 -16.03 7.57
N THR A 100 5.56 -15.32 8.60
CA THR A 100 4.53 -15.79 9.54
C THR A 100 3.52 -14.70 9.90
N SER A 101 2.24 -15.07 10.02
CA SER A 101 1.18 -14.10 10.31
C SER A 101 1.30 -13.52 11.74
N PRO A 102 0.95 -12.23 11.95
CA PRO A 102 0.98 -11.60 13.27
C PRO A 102 0.21 -12.36 14.35
N GLU A 103 -0.87 -13.05 13.97
CA GLU A 103 -1.71 -13.82 14.86
C GLU A 103 -1.02 -15.09 15.37
N VAL A 104 -0.17 -15.72 14.54
CA VAL A 104 0.63 -16.88 14.96
C VAL A 104 1.78 -16.45 15.87
N GLU A 105 2.37 -15.29 15.62
CA GLU A 105 3.39 -14.70 16.50
C GLU A 105 2.80 -14.23 17.83
N ALA A 106 1.60 -13.65 17.79
CA ALA A 106 0.83 -13.32 18.98
C ALA A 106 0.54 -14.57 19.83
N LEU A 107 0.10 -15.66 19.20
CA LEU A 107 -0.10 -16.93 19.89
C LEU A 107 1.20 -17.47 20.50
N ALA A 108 2.30 -17.38 19.77
CA ALA A 108 3.62 -17.80 20.25
C ALA A 108 4.06 -16.97 21.48
N ALA A 109 3.89 -15.64 21.43
CA ALA A 109 4.20 -14.73 22.52
C ALA A 109 3.30 -14.98 23.75
N LEU A 110 1.99 -15.16 23.56
CA LEU A 110 1.03 -15.39 24.65
C LEU A 110 1.22 -16.74 25.35
N LYS A 111 1.75 -17.74 24.62
CA LYS A 111 2.01 -19.08 25.15
C LYS A 111 3.47 -19.30 25.52
N GLU A 112 4.32 -18.28 25.37
CA GLU A 112 5.76 -18.34 25.62
C GLU A 112 6.45 -19.52 24.90
N ILE A 113 6.02 -19.79 23.67
CA ILE A 113 6.57 -20.83 22.79
C ILE A 113 7.19 -20.21 21.54
N SER A 114 8.00 -21.00 20.83
CA SER A 114 8.53 -20.57 19.53
C SER A 114 7.44 -20.53 18.46
N VAL A 115 7.61 -19.66 17.46
CA VAL A 115 6.69 -19.54 16.32
C VAL A 115 6.49 -20.88 15.58
N PRO A 116 7.54 -21.69 15.31
CA PRO A 116 7.35 -23.02 14.73
C PRO A 116 6.54 -23.97 15.63
N ALA A 117 6.71 -23.89 16.96
CA ALA A 117 5.93 -24.69 17.90
C ALA A 117 4.45 -24.27 17.89
N ALA A 118 4.16 -22.97 17.79
CA ALA A 118 2.79 -22.46 17.63
C ALA A 118 2.14 -22.95 16.32
N GLN A 119 2.88 -22.93 15.21
CA GLN A 119 2.42 -23.47 13.92
C GLN A 119 2.15 -24.98 13.98
N ALA A 120 3.04 -25.74 14.62
CA ALA A 120 2.88 -27.18 14.82
C ALA A 120 1.66 -27.49 15.71
N ALA A 121 1.47 -26.73 16.79
CA ALA A 121 0.31 -26.85 17.66
C ALA A 121 -0.98 -26.55 16.91
N LEU A 122 -1.04 -25.46 16.13
CA LEU A 122 -2.21 -25.13 15.31
C LEU A 122 -2.52 -26.24 14.29
N LYS A 123 -1.50 -26.87 13.69
CA LYS A 123 -1.69 -27.96 12.71
C LYS A 123 -2.39 -29.18 13.31
N ALA A 124 -2.32 -29.39 14.62
CA ALA A 124 -3.04 -30.47 15.30
C ALA A 124 -4.57 -30.24 15.35
N TYR A 125 -5.06 -29.04 15.05
CA TYR A 125 -6.47 -28.68 15.10
C TYR A 125 -7.12 -28.55 13.71
N PRO A 126 -8.43 -28.83 13.58
CA PRO A 126 -9.20 -28.57 12.37
C PRO A 126 -9.13 -27.09 11.94
N LYS A 127 -9.35 -26.81 10.64
CA LYS A 127 -9.28 -25.44 10.10
C LYS A 127 -10.21 -24.46 10.81
N GLU A 128 -11.41 -24.91 11.17
CA GLU A 128 -12.42 -24.09 11.84
C GLU A 128 -12.01 -23.72 13.28
N ILE A 129 -11.44 -24.68 14.01
CA ILE A 129 -10.92 -24.48 15.37
C ILE A 129 -9.67 -23.59 15.35
N ARG A 130 -8.79 -23.76 14.36
CA ARG A 130 -7.64 -22.85 14.16
C ARG A 130 -8.10 -21.40 13.98
N ALA A 131 -9.12 -21.17 13.17
CA ALA A 131 -9.66 -19.83 12.95
C ALA A 131 -10.22 -19.23 14.25
N GLN A 132 -10.90 -20.02 15.08
CA GLN A 132 -11.41 -19.56 16.38
C GLN A 132 -10.27 -19.23 17.36
N ILE A 133 -9.22 -20.05 17.42
CA ILE A 133 -8.04 -19.79 18.26
C ILE A 133 -7.37 -18.47 17.86
N LEU A 134 -7.16 -18.26 16.56
CA LEU A 134 -6.52 -17.05 16.04
C LEU A 134 -7.43 -15.81 16.13
N ALA A 135 -8.75 -15.99 16.19
CA ALA A 135 -9.73 -14.92 16.39
C ALA A 135 -10.01 -14.60 17.87
N SER A 136 -9.35 -15.27 18.82
CA SER A 136 -9.53 -14.97 20.23
C SER A 136 -9.06 -13.55 20.56
N GLU A 137 -9.80 -12.84 21.42
CA GLU A 137 -9.55 -11.42 21.73
C GLU A 137 -8.10 -11.16 22.17
N ALA A 138 -7.52 -12.06 22.97
CA ALA A 138 -6.15 -11.96 23.42
C ALA A 138 -5.14 -12.04 22.26
N VAL A 139 -5.35 -12.97 21.31
CA VAL A 139 -4.46 -13.13 20.13
C VAL A 139 -4.59 -11.94 19.20
N VAL A 140 -5.82 -11.45 18.98
CA VAL A 140 -6.06 -10.28 18.11
C VAL A 140 -5.45 -9.01 18.71
N ALA A 141 -5.62 -8.76 20.01
CA ALA A 141 -5.03 -7.60 20.68
C ALA A 141 -3.50 -7.61 20.55
N LYS A 142 -2.87 -8.77 20.79
CA LYS A 142 -1.42 -8.89 20.69
C LYS A 142 -0.91 -8.83 19.25
N ALA A 143 -1.71 -9.31 18.29
CA ALA A 143 -1.39 -9.22 16.86
C ALA A 143 -1.41 -7.77 16.35
N VAL A 144 -2.26 -6.91 16.92
CA VAL A 144 -2.25 -5.46 16.63
C VAL A 144 -0.96 -4.83 17.13
N GLU A 145 -0.55 -5.08 18.38
CA GLU A 145 0.72 -4.58 18.92
C GLU A 145 1.92 -5.01 18.05
N ILE A 146 1.94 -6.28 17.61
CA ILE A 146 3.00 -6.81 16.75
C ILE A 146 2.97 -6.15 15.37
N ARG A 147 1.78 -5.85 14.83
CA ARG A 147 1.65 -5.16 13.54
C ARG A 147 2.19 -3.73 13.63
N GLU A 148 1.83 -3.00 14.69
CA GLU A 148 2.32 -1.63 14.93
C GLU A 148 3.84 -1.61 15.16
N ALA A 149 4.39 -2.56 15.92
CA ALA A 149 5.83 -2.68 16.13
C ALA A 149 6.61 -2.92 14.82
N ARG A 150 6.00 -3.61 13.85
CA ARG A 150 6.60 -3.83 12.52
C ARG A 150 6.56 -2.60 11.62
N GLU A 151 5.57 -1.73 11.81
CA GLU A 151 5.45 -0.51 11.01
C GLU A 151 6.54 0.52 11.34
N GLY A 152 7.06 0.48 12.57
CA GLY A 152 8.15 1.35 13.05
C GLY A 152 9.56 0.75 12.99
N MET A 153 9.74 -0.47 12.47
CA MET A 153 11.04 -1.13 12.45
C MET A 153 11.84 -0.71 11.21
N GLU A 154 12.93 0.04 11.40
CA GLU A 154 13.90 0.33 10.34
C GLU A 154 14.66 -0.95 9.96
N VAL A 155 14.88 -1.13 8.66
CA VAL A 155 15.62 -2.29 8.14
C VAL A 155 17.11 -2.04 8.38
N THR A 156 17.72 -2.81 9.28
CA THR A 156 19.18 -2.80 9.46
C THR A 156 19.87 -3.32 8.21
N SER A 157 20.88 -2.59 7.72
CA SER A 157 21.67 -3.04 6.58
C SER A 157 22.41 -4.35 6.90
N LEU A 158 22.56 -5.22 5.90
CA LEU A 158 23.37 -6.43 5.95
C LEU A 158 24.68 -6.29 5.16
N ASP A 159 25.08 -5.07 4.81
CA ASP A 159 26.30 -4.78 4.04
C ASP A 159 27.56 -5.38 4.68
N ASP A 160 27.60 -5.49 6.01
CA ASP A 160 28.70 -6.09 6.76
C ASP A 160 28.90 -7.60 6.47
N PHE A 161 27.90 -8.27 5.89
CA PHE A 161 27.93 -9.69 5.52
C PHE A 161 28.12 -9.92 4.01
N VAL A 162 28.24 -8.87 3.21
CA VAL A 162 28.43 -8.99 1.75
C VAL A 162 29.90 -9.31 1.45
N PRO A 163 30.21 -10.46 0.80
CA PRO A 163 31.59 -10.80 0.44
C PRO A 163 32.16 -9.81 -0.58
N ALA A 164 33.40 -9.37 -0.36
CA ALA A 164 34.07 -8.41 -1.23
C ALA A 164 34.09 -8.89 -2.70
N GLY A 165 33.41 -8.14 -3.58
CA GLY A 165 33.30 -8.43 -5.01
C GLY A 165 31.93 -8.96 -5.47
N ALA A 166 30.95 -9.13 -4.57
CA ALA A 166 29.57 -9.35 -5.00
C ALA A 166 28.99 -8.05 -5.57
N PRO A 167 28.39 -8.07 -6.78
CA PRO A 167 27.67 -6.91 -7.29
C PRO A 167 26.47 -6.64 -6.39
N ALA A 168 26.45 -5.48 -5.73
CA ALA A 168 25.23 -4.98 -5.12
C ALA A 168 24.24 -4.69 -6.26
N GLU A 169 23.11 -5.41 -6.30
CA GLU A 169 21.97 -4.90 -7.04
C GLU A 169 21.51 -3.64 -6.31
N SER A 170 21.70 -2.48 -6.93
CA SER A 170 21.35 -1.18 -6.38
C SER A 170 19.84 -1.09 -6.16
N GLY A 171 19.38 -1.50 -4.98
CA GLY A 171 18.18 -0.97 -4.35
C GLY A 171 18.56 0.37 -3.74
N ASP A 172 18.21 1.45 -4.43
CA ASP A 172 18.51 2.83 -4.03
C ASP A 172 18.01 3.08 -2.59
N GLY A 173 18.97 3.18 -1.67
CA GLY A 173 18.78 3.30 -0.25
C GLY A 173 18.28 4.69 0.15
N VAL A 174 17.40 4.68 1.14
CA VAL A 174 16.85 5.85 1.82
C VAL A 174 17.98 6.69 2.43
N ALA A 175 18.20 7.89 1.89
CA ALA A 175 18.88 8.95 2.61
C ALA A 175 17.93 9.48 3.70
N VAL A 176 18.10 9.00 4.94
CA VAL A 176 17.48 9.62 6.11
C VAL A 176 18.24 10.92 6.37
N GLY A 177 17.70 12.03 5.84
CA GLY A 177 18.18 13.37 6.15
C GLY A 177 17.88 13.72 7.60
N GLU A 178 18.94 13.70 8.40
CA GLU A 178 19.00 14.19 9.78
C GLU A 178 18.42 15.60 9.88
N ALA A 179 17.33 15.74 10.64
CA ALA A 179 16.75 17.03 10.99
C ALA A 179 17.65 17.71 12.04
N ALA A 180 18.31 18.79 11.65
CA ALA A 180 18.99 19.69 12.57
C ALA A 180 17.95 20.33 13.53
N PRO A 181 18.17 20.31 14.86
CA PRO A 181 17.35 21.11 15.76
C PRO A 181 17.76 22.58 15.67
N ALA A 182 16.77 23.44 15.46
CA ALA A 182 16.88 24.87 15.63
C ALA A 182 16.86 25.22 17.13
N ALA A 183 17.96 25.82 17.62
CA ALA A 183 18.00 26.96 18.55
C ALA A 183 19.46 27.19 19.01
#